data_AF-A0A445BVQ7-F1
#
_entry.id   AF-A0A445BVQ7-F1
#
_cell.length_a   1.000
_cell.length_b   1.000
_cell.length_c   1.000
_cell.angle_alpha   90.00
_cell.angle_beta   90.00
_cell.angle_gamma   90.00
#
_symmetry.space_group_name_H-M   'P 1'
#
loop_
_entity.id
_entity.type
_entity.pdbx_description
1 polymer ?
#
loop_
_entity_poly.entity_id
_entity_poly.type
_entity_poly.pdbx_seq_one_letter_code
_entity_poly.pdbx_strand_id
1 'polypeptide(L)'
;MTTYGLESIDGRVISFNKEGELGYIAGCLNLVGKVITEKETSFKMCKNALLGMWGNPQGVAVTDIGRKKLLFSFKDIKKGLQIVRNGPWNIRGNLINLQLWSERESVFDVNHDYMEFWIQVHGLPLDYMNKEIATKVGNMMGIVAEVENPLVDGILRRSFLRIKVGSSWKSSWRNEGEVDPAREQQHNKKESDDKQETGESAIRAEQCPQ
;
A
#
# COMPACT_ATOMS: atom_id res chain seq x y z
N MET A 1 2.95 49.75 -29.70
CA MET A 1 3.67 49.03 -28.62
C MET A 1 2.74 49.01 -27.43
N THR A 2 2.17 47.86 -27.09
CA THR A 2 1.16 47.74 -26.03
C THR A 2 1.84 47.18 -24.79
N THR A 3 2.04 48.02 -23.79
CA THR A 3 2.52 47.63 -22.47
C THR A 3 1.36 47.07 -21.66
N TYR A 4 1.35 45.75 -21.45
CA TYR A 4 0.42 45.12 -20.52
C TYR A 4 0.78 45.56 -19.09
N GLY A 5 -0.18 46.20 -18.43
CA GLY A 5 -0.04 46.59 -17.03
C GLY A 5 0.13 45.35 -16.17
N LEU A 6 1.27 45.29 -15.45
CA LEU A 6 1.42 44.41 -14.30
C LEU A 6 0.65 45.06 -13.15
N GLU A 7 -0.67 44.85 -13.12
CA GLU A 7 -1.44 45.13 -11.93
C GLU A 7 -0.95 44.22 -10.81
N SER A 8 -0.60 44.83 -9.68
CA SER A 8 -0.18 44.13 -8.48
C SER A 8 -1.31 43.22 -8.03
N ILE A 9 -1.08 41.92 -8.03
CA ILE A 9 -2.03 40.95 -7.49
C ILE A 9 -2.14 41.20 -5.98
N ASP A 10 -3.25 41.81 -5.55
CA ASP A 10 -3.60 42.00 -4.13
C ASP A 10 -4.07 40.66 -3.54
N GLY A 11 -3.11 39.77 -3.33
CA GLY A 11 -3.32 38.46 -2.73
C GLY A 11 -2.96 38.49 -1.25
N ARG A 12 -3.83 37.96 -0.39
CA ARG A 12 -3.47 37.65 1.00
C ARG A 12 -2.41 36.55 0.98
N VAL A 13 -1.14 36.92 1.16
CA VAL A 13 -0.04 35.96 1.35
C VAL A 13 -0.23 35.31 2.71
N ILE A 14 -0.72 34.07 2.70
CA ILE A 14 -0.71 33.22 3.89
C ILE A 14 0.68 32.61 3.97
N SER A 15 1.55 33.22 4.78
CA SER A 15 2.81 32.61 5.18
C SER A 15 2.51 31.48 6.15
N PHE A 16 2.71 30.24 5.69
CA PHE A 16 2.79 29.11 6.62
C PHE A 16 4.10 29.22 7.39
N ASN A 17 4.08 29.87 8.56
CA ASN A 17 5.17 29.73 9.51
C ASN A 17 5.26 28.25 9.88
N LYS A 18 6.33 27.58 9.45
CA LYS A 18 6.59 26.17 9.71
C LYS A 18 7.06 26.00 11.17
N GLU A 19 6.26 26.47 12.12
CA GLU A 19 6.51 26.20 13.54
C GLU A 19 5.92 24.84 13.88
N GLY A 20 6.73 23.81 13.64
CA GLY A 20 6.42 22.43 13.92
C GLY A 20 7.44 21.49 13.29
N GLU A 21 8.49 21.18 14.04
CA GLU A 21 9.43 20.06 13.79
C GLU A 21 8.74 18.69 13.92
N LEU A 22 7.58 18.50 13.29
CA LEU A 22 6.91 17.21 13.22
C LEU A 22 6.92 16.77 11.77
N GLY A 23 7.84 15.89 11.45
CA GLY A 23 7.97 15.39 10.10
C GLY A 23 9.38 14.92 9.87
N TYR A 24 10.13 15.65 9.06
CA TYR A 24 11.36 15.13 8.49
C TYR A 24 12.57 15.55 9.31
N ILE A 25 13.41 14.61 9.71
CA ILE A 25 14.69 14.91 10.35
C ILE A 25 15.80 14.76 9.31
N ALA A 26 16.41 15.87 8.92
CA ALA A 26 17.54 15.88 7.99
C ALA A 26 18.72 15.06 8.54
N GLY A 27 19.39 14.31 7.66
CA GLY A 27 20.50 13.42 8.03
C GLY A 27 20.07 12.12 8.73
N CYS A 28 18.77 11.89 8.96
CA CYS A 28 18.24 10.63 9.46
C CYS A 28 17.56 9.82 8.33
N LEU A 29 17.36 8.52 8.59
CA LEU A 29 16.45 7.71 7.78
C LEU A 29 15.02 7.92 8.29
N ASN A 30 14.17 8.54 7.48
CA ASN A 30 12.77 8.78 7.81
C ASN A 30 11.88 7.72 7.15
N LEU A 31 11.02 7.09 7.95
CA LEU A 31 10.10 6.03 7.53
C LEU A 31 8.68 6.34 7.99
N VAL A 32 7.71 6.12 7.12
CA VAL A 32 6.30 6.08 7.50
C VAL A 32 5.86 4.62 7.59
N GLY A 33 5.34 4.24 8.76
CA GLY A 33 4.78 2.92 9.00
C GLY A 33 3.27 2.98 9.11
N LYS A 34 2.53 2.29 8.22
CA LYS A 34 1.08 2.15 8.31
C LYS A 34 0.71 0.78 8.90
N VAL A 35 -0.14 0.79 9.93
CA VAL A 35 -0.78 -0.43 10.44
C VAL A 35 -1.89 -0.83 9.48
N ILE A 36 -1.81 -2.02 8.89
CA ILE A 36 -2.83 -2.55 7.98
C ILE A 36 -3.92 -3.21 8.81
N THR A 37 -4.96 -2.45 9.14
CA THR A 37 -6.08 -2.90 9.96
C THR A 37 -7.31 -1.99 9.78
N GLU A 38 -8.50 -2.54 9.97
CA GLU A 38 -9.75 -1.77 10.03
C GLU A 38 -9.97 -1.13 11.40
N LYS A 39 -9.46 -1.77 12.46
CA LYS A 39 -9.67 -1.35 13.84
C LYS A 39 -8.80 -0.15 14.21
N GLU A 40 -9.25 0.65 15.16
CA GLU A 40 -8.41 1.67 15.76
C GLU A 40 -7.29 1.05 16.60
N THR A 41 -6.12 1.65 16.56
CA THR A 41 -4.93 1.14 17.25
C THR A 41 -4.28 2.22 18.09
N SER A 42 -3.99 1.90 19.35
CA SER A 42 -3.29 2.82 20.25
C SER A 42 -1.85 3.05 19.78
N PHE A 43 -1.51 4.32 19.50
CA PHE A 43 -0.16 4.75 19.15
C PHE A 43 0.90 4.24 20.14
N LYS A 44 0.65 4.41 21.45
CA LYS A 44 1.58 3.98 22.51
C LYS A 44 1.87 2.48 22.44
N MET A 45 0.83 1.68 22.17
CA MET A 45 0.96 0.23 22.03
C MET A 45 1.77 -0.13 20.77
N CYS A 46 1.44 0.46 19.62
CA CYS A 46 2.16 0.21 18.36
C CYS A 46 3.63 0.62 18.46
N LYS A 47 3.90 1.82 18.99
CA LYS A 47 5.26 2.33 19.22
C LYS A 47 6.07 1.38 20.10
N ASN A 48 5.54 1.00 21.27
CA ASN A 48 6.27 0.14 22.21
C ASN A 48 6.52 -1.26 21.63
N ALA A 49 5.53 -1.84 20.94
CA ALA A 49 5.67 -3.13 20.30
C ALA A 49 6.76 -3.10 19.20
N LEU A 50 6.73 -2.09 18.31
CA LEU A 50 7.72 -1.98 17.23
C LEU A 50 9.13 -1.75 17.76
N LEU A 51 9.32 -0.80 18.67
CA LEU A 51 10.63 -0.55 19.27
C LEU A 51 11.15 -1.80 19.98
N GLY A 52 10.30 -2.53 20.71
CA GLY A 52 10.66 -3.80 21.35
C GLY A 52 11.11 -4.86 20.34
N MET A 53 10.35 -5.07 19.26
CA MET A 53 10.71 -6.03 18.20
C MET A 53 12.01 -5.66 17.49
N TRP A 54 12.33 -4.37 17.38
CA TRP A 54 13.56 -3.88 16.75
C TRP A 54 14.77 -3.88 17.69
N GLY A 55 14.60 -4.34 18.94
CA GLY A 55 15.65 -4.42 19.95
C GLY A 55 15.94 -3.08 20.63
N ASN A 56 14.93 -2.22 20.77
CA ASN A 56 15.00 -0.89 21.38
C ASN A 56 16.20 -0.05 20.87
N PRO A 57 16.28 0.21 19.56
CA PRO A 57 17.38 0.98 18.99
C PRO A 57 17.46 2.39 19.60
N GLN A 58 18.67 2.82 19.92
CA GLN A 58 18.92 4.17 20.42
C GLN A 58 18.79 5.21 19.29
N GLY A 59 18.36 6.43 19.65
CA GLY A 59 18.30 7.54 18.70
C GLY A 59 17.21 7.40 17.63
N VAL A 60 16.09 6.75 17.97
CA VAL A 60 14.90 6.69 17.11
C VAL A 60 13.82 7.63 17.64
N ALA A 61 13.50 8.67 16.87
CA ALA A 61 12.33 9.49 17.14
C ALA A 61 11.08 8.81 16.56
N VAL A 62 9.98 8.84 17.30
CA VAL A 62 8.70 8.25 16.87
C VAL A 62 7.57 9.24 17.11
N THR A 63 6.86 9.59 16.05
CA THR A 63 5.79 10.58 16.04
C THR A 63 4.48 9.93 15.59
N ASP A 64 3.39 10.25 16.29
CA ASP A 64 2.04 9.89 15.85
C ASP A 64 1.62 10.87 14.75
N ILE A 65 1.26 10.33 13.59
CA ILE A 65 0.79 11.12 12.45
C ILE A 65 -0.68 10.80 12.14
N GLY A 66 -1.36 10.06 13.01
CA GLY A 66 -2.76 9.67 12.85
C GLY A 66 -2.99 8.75 11.65
N ARG A 67 -4.27 8.51 11.31
CA ARG A 67 -4.67 7.64 10.18
C ARG A 67 -3.96 6.27 10.18
N LYS A 68 -3.73 5.71 11.39
CA LYS A 68 -3.02 4.44 11.62
C LYS A 68 -1.58 4.43 11.11
N LYS A 69 -0.97 5.61 10.99
CA LYS A 69 0.42 5.79 10.56
C LYS A 69 1.30 6.27 11.73
N LEU A 70 2.54 5.84 11.73
CA LEU A 70 3.59 6.28 12.65
C LEU A 70 4.79 6.73 11.82
N LEU A 71 5.44 7.81 12.24
CA LEU A 71 6.67 8.30 11.63
C LEU A 71 7.85 7.92 12.50
N PHE A 72 8.86 7.31 11.88
CA PHE A 72 10.10 6.91 12.53
C PHE A 72 11.28 7.64 11.89
N SER A 73 12.13 8.24 12.71
CA SER A 73 13.36 8.87 12.24
C SER A 73 14.56 8.24 12.95
N PHE A 74 15.36 7.49 12.21
CA PHE A 74 16.53 6.78 12.72
C PHE A 74 17.79 7.59 12.48
N LYS A 75 18.50 7.94 13.57
CA LYS A 75 19.86 8.50 13.48
C LYS A 75 20.84 7.50 12.88
N ASP A 76 20.74 6.23 13.28
CA ASP A 76 21.48 5.14 12.66
C ASP A 76 20.75 4.64 11.39
N ILE A 77 21.15 5.21 10.25
CA ILE A 77 20.61 4.86 8.94
C ILE A 77 20.78 3.37 8.62
N LYS A 78 21.92 2.77 8.99
CA LYS A 78 22.20 1.35 8.69
C LYS A 78 21.25 0.45 9.46
N LYS A 79 21.03 0.73 10.75
CA LYS A 79 20.08 0.00 11.58
C LYS A 79 18.65 0.15 11.06
N GLY A 80 18.25 1.36 10.67
CA GLY A 80 16.93 1.61 10.09
C GLY A 80 16.68 0.82 8.79
N LEU A 81 17.65 0.81 7.87
CA LEU A 81 17.57 0.02 6.64
C LEU A 81 17.52 -1.49 6.92
N GLN A 82 18.28 -1.98 7.92
CA GLN A 82 18.21 -3.38 8.35
C GLN A 82 16.82 -3.74 8.87
N ILE A 83 16.19 -2.86 9.67
CA ILE A 83 14.82 -3.04 10.16
C ILE A 83 13.82 -3.13 9.01
N VAL A 84 13.94 -2.28 7.99
CA VAL A 84 13.07 -2.37 6.80
C VAL A 84 13.25 -3.70 6.07
N ARG A 85 14.50 -4.13 5.86
CA ARG A 85 14.83 -5.38 5.15
C ARG A 85 14.38 -6.63 5.88
N ASN A 86 14.41 -6.62 7.21
CA ASN A 86 14.01 -7.75 8.04
C ASN A 86 12.48 -7.87 8.23
N GLY A 87 11.71 -6.93 7.69
CA GLY A 87 10.24 -6.99 7.69
C GLY A 87 9.66 -8.09 6.77
N PRO A 88 8.32 -8.18 6.68
CA PRO A 88 7.34 -7.29 7.29
C PRO A 88 7.23 -7.48 8.80
N TRP A 89 6.77 -6.45 9.51
CA TRP A 89 6.54 -6.51 10.96
C TRP A 89 5.06 -6.75 11.24
N ASN A 90 4.76 -7.41 12.36
CA ASN A 90 3.38 -7.68 12.78
C ASN A 90 3.14 -7.20 14.19
N ILE A 91 1.98 -6.58 14.42
CA ILE A 91 1.49 -6.20 15.75
C ILE A 91 0.11 -6.82 15.95
N ARG A 92 0.04 -7.83 16.83
CA ARG A 92 -1.21 -8.51 17.21
C ARG A 92 -2.03 -8.99 16.00
N GLY A 93 -1.37 -9.61 15.02
CA GLY A 93 -2.00 -10.10 13.81
C GLY A 93 -2.10 -9.06 12.68
N ASN A 94 -1.82 -7.78 12.93
CA ASN A 94 -1.87 -6.74 11.90
C ASN A 94 -0.48 -6.47 11.33
N LEU A 95 -0.34 -6.46 10.01
CA LEU A 95 0.94 -6.15 9.35
C LEU A 95 1.25 -4.65 9.40
N ILE A 96 2.54 -4.33 9.46
CA ILE A 96 3.06 -2.97 9.35
C ILE A 96 3.76 -2.84 8.02
N ASN A 97 3.26 -1.93 7.19
CA ASN A 97 3.93 -1.54 5.96
C ASN A 97 4.83 -0.34 6.25
N LEU A 98 6.15 -0.53 6.20
CA LEU A 98 7.15 0.53 6.37
C LEU A 98 7.61 1.02 5.00
N GLN A 99 7.52 2.33 4.79
CA GLN A 99 7.92 2.99 3.56
C GLN A 99 8.93 4.08 3.85
N LEU A 100 9.93 4.19 2.98
CA LEU A 100 10.86 5.33 3.00
C LEU A 100 10.06 6.61 2.76
N TRP A 101 10.41 7.66 3.50
CA TRP A 101 9.75 8.95 3.35
C TRP A 101 10.79 10.05 3.13
N SER A 102 10.53 10.84 2.09
CA SER A 102 11.34 11.96 1.66
C SER A 102 10.68 13.29 2.05
N GLU A 103 11.49 14.33 2.26
CA GLU A 103 10.97 15.66 2.60
C GLU A 103 10.05 16.26 1.52
N ARG A 104 10.17 15.79 0.27
CA ARG A 104 9.45 16.32 -0.89
C ARG A 104 8.01 15.83 -1.00
N GLU A 105 7.65 14.79 -0.25
CA GLU A 105 6.31 14.22 -0.29
C GLU A 105 5.58 14.47 1.04
N SER A 106 4.27 14.62 0.96
CA SER A 106 3.42 14.71 2.15
C SER A 106 3.43 13.37 2.91
N VAL A 107 3.64 13.43 4.22
CA VAL A 107 3.65 12.24 5.10
C VAL A 107 2.32 11.45 5.03
N PHE A 108 1.23 12.15 4.71
CA PHE A 108 -0.09 11.56 4.55
C PHE A 108 -0.26 10.83 3.22
N ASP A 109 0.49 11.22 2.20
CA ASP A 109 0.37 10.72 0.82
C ASP A 109 1.38 9.62 0.48
N VAL A 110 2.26 9.26 1.42
CA VAL A 110 3.13 8.09 1.28
C VAL A 110 2.30 6.86 0.95
N ASN A 111 2.63 6.24 -0.19
CA ASN A 111 1.93 5.09 -0.76
C ASN A 111 2.27 3.82 0.04
N HIS A 112 1.23 3.14 0.55
CA HIS A 112 1.37 1.88 1.29
C HIS A 112 0.67 0.71 0.57
N ASP A 113 0.43 0.82 -0.74
CA ASP A 113 -0.34 -0.13 -1.52
C ASP A 113 0.45 -1.38 -1.92
N TYR A 114 1.79 -1.31 -1.82
CA TYR A 114 2.70 -2.39 -2.12
C TYR A 114 3.49 -2.78 -0.87
N MET A 115 3.68 -4.08 -0.67
CA MET A 115 4.52 -4.63 0.39
C MET A 115 5.12 -5.95 -0.06
N GLU A 116 6.34 -6.22 0.40
CA GLU A 116 7.04 -7.48 0.17
C GLU A 116 7.06 -8.32 1.44
N PHE A 117 6.86 -9.62 1.30
CA PHE A 117 6.94 -10.53 2.43
C PHE A 117 7.53 -11.88 2.04
N TRP A 118 8.20 -12.50 3.00
CA TRP A 118 8.73 -13.85 2.87
C TRP A 118 7.61 -14.88 3.01
N ILE A 119 7.51 -15.75 2.01
CA ILE A 119 6.61 -16.89 1.95
C ILE A 119 7.45 -18.16 2.05
N GLN A 120 6.95 -19.12 2.84
CA GLN A 120 7.52 -20.47 2.90
C GLN A 120 6.59 -21.45 2.18
N VAL A 121 7.14 -22.25 1.28
CA VAL A 121 6.41 -23.31 0.58
C VAL A 121 6.89 -24.66 1.13
N HIS A 122 5.98 -25.37 1.79
CA HIS A 122 6.23 -26.63 2.48
C HIS A 122 5.62 -27.82 1.72
N GLY A 123 6.07 -29.03 2.05
CA GLY A 123 5.48 -30.28 1.53
C GLY A 123 5.83 -30.61 0.07
N LEU A 124 6.85 -29.95 -0.50
CA LEU A 124 7.34 -30.27 -1.84
C LEU A 124 8.22 -31.53 -1.81
N PRO A 125 8.09 -32.44 -2.80
CA PRO A 125 9.07 -33.52 -2.97
C PRO A 125 10.47 -32.96 -3.23
N LEU A 126 11.51 -33.71 -2.85
CA LEU A 126 12.90 -33.25 -2.89
C LEU A 126 13.33 -32.76 -4.29
N ASP A 127 12.88 -33.43 -5.35
CA ASP A 127 13.23 -33.08 -6.73
C ASP A 127 12.69 -31.69 -7.15
N TYR A 128 11.67 -31.19 -6.46
CA TYR A 128 11.09 -29.86 -6.68
C TYR A 128 11.69 -28.77 -5.77
N MET A 129 12.65 -29.11 -4.90
CA MET A 129 13.29 -28.19 -3.96
C MET A 129 14.38 -27.36 -4.63
N ASN A 130 14.01 -26.56 -5.62
CA ASN A 130 14.95 -25.73 -6.39
C ASN A 130 14.41 -24.31 -6.64
N LYS A 131 15.30 -23.43 -7.11
CA LYS A 131 15.00 -22.01 -7.35
C LYS A 131 13.98 -21.79 -8.46
N GLU A 132 13.93 -22.66 -9.47
CA GLU A 132 13.00 -22.54 -10.59
C GLU A 132 11.56 -22.77 -10.14
N ILE A 133 11.32 -23.83 -9.36
CA ILE A 133 10.00 -24.11 -8.77
C ILE A 133 9.58 -23.00 -7.82
N ALA A 134 10.50 -22.53 -6.97
CA ALA A 134 10.25 -21.39 -6.09
C ALA A 134 9.84 -20.14 -6.87
N THR A 135 10.53 -19.83 -7.97
CA THR A 135 10.20 -18.68 -8.82
C THR A 135 8.84 -18.85 -9.49
N LYS A 136 8.53 -20.03 -10.00
CA LYS A 136 7.25 -20.34 -10.63
C LYS A 136 6.08 -20.17 -9.67
N VAL A 137 6.20 -20.73 -8.46
CA VAL A 137 5.20 -20.58 -7.39
C VAL A 137 5.09 -19.11 -6.96
N GLY A 138 6.21 -18.43 -6.77
CA GLY A 138 6.24 -17.01 -6.41
C GLY A 138 5.52 -16.11 -7.41
N ASN A 139 5.74 -16.33 -8.70
CA ASN A 139 5.10 -15.56 -9.78
C ASN A 139 3.58 -15.77 -9.85
N MET A 140 3.06 -16.89 -9.33
CA MET A 140 1.61 -17.09 -9.19
C MET A 140 1.00 -16.23 -8.07
N MET A 141 1.80 -15.83 -7.08
CA MET A 141 1.35 -15.05 -5.92
C MET A 141 1.58 -13.54 -6.08
N GLY A 142 2.56 -13.13 -6.89
CA GLY A 142 2.89 -11.72 -7.11
C GLY A 142 4.23 -11.55 -7.82
N ILE A 143 4.85 -10.39 -7.63
CA ILE A 143 6.17 -10.08 -8.19
C ILE A 143 7.24 -10.72 -7.31
N VAL A 144 8.01 -11.65 -7.86
CA VAL A 144 9.12 -12.26 -7.11
C VAL A 144 10.27 -11.25 -6.97
N ALA A 145 10.53 -10.84 -5.73
CA ALA A 145 11.63 -9.94 -5.39
C ALA A 145 12.93 -10.72 -5.12
N GLU A 146 12.82 -11.87 -4.43
CA GLU A 146 13.97 -12.68 -4.05
C GLU A 146 13.58 -14.16 -3.92
N VAL A 147 14.51 -15.05 -4.25
CA VAL A 147 14.38 -16.49 -3.96
C VAL A 147 15.67 -16.95 -3.31
N GLU A 148 15.57 -17.44 -2.08
CA GLU A 148 16.71 -18.02 -1.40
C GLU A 148 17.01 -19.41 -1.97
N ASN A 149 18.28 -19.71 -2.22
CA ASN A 149 18.71 -21.05 -2.62
C ASN A 149 18.45 -22.04 -1.47
N PRO A 150 17.65 -23.11 -1.67
CA PRO A 150 17.44 -24.11 -0.63
C PRO A 150 18.67 -25.00 -0.37
N LEU A 151 19.64 -25.01 -1.29
CA LEU A 151 20.92 -25.71 -1.15
C LEU A 151 22.01 -24.75 -0.67
N VAL A 152 22.83 -25.21 0.28
CA VAL A 152 24.07 -24.56 0.70
C VAL A 152 25.18 -25.59 0.60
N ASP A 153 26.23 -25.29 -0.17
CA ASP A 153 27.32 -26.21 -0.51
C ASP A 153 26.82 -27.54 -1.11
N GLY A 154 25.77 -27.47 -1.93
CA GLY A 154 25.14 -28.64 -2.56
C GLY A 154 24.23 -29.46 -1.64
N ILE A 155 24.11 -29.11 -0.36
CA ILE A 155 23.29 -29.82 0.62
C ILE A 155 22.01 -29.04 0.90
N LEU A 156 20.87 -29.73 0.89
CA LEU A 156 19.60 -29.15 1.29
C LEU A 156 19.62 -28.79 2.79
N ARG A 157 19.56 -27.49 3.13
CA ARG A 157 19.59 -27.03 4.53
C ARG A 157 18.22 -26.90 5.17
N ARG A 158 17.14 -26.99 4.39
CA ARG A 158 15.76 -26.80 4.84
C ARG A 158 14.77 -27.59 4.00
N SER A 159 13.66 -27.99 4.62
CA SER A 159 12.57 -28.74 4.00
C SER A 159 11.51 -27.87 3.31
N PHE A 160 11.79 -26.58 3.10
CA PHE A 160 10.88 -25.63 2.45
C PHE A 160 11.60 -24.66 1.51
N LEU A 161 10.89 -24.16 0.51
CA LEU A 161 11.36 -23.04 -0.32
C LEU A 161 11.01 -21.73 0.36
N ARG A 162 11.89 -20.73 0.26
CA ARG A 162 11.65 -19.39 0.80
C ARG A 162 11.74 -18.36 -0.32
N ILE A 163 10.63 -17.65 -0.51
CA ILE A 163 10.42 -16.72 -1.62
C ILE A 163 9.99 -15.39 -1.05
N LYS A 164 10.60 -14.30 -1.47
CA LYS A 164 10.13 -12.96 -1.18
C LYS A 164 9.25 -12.49 -2.33
N VAL A 165 7.97 -12.24 -2.04
CA VAL A 165 6.98 -11.81 -3.03
C VAL A 165 6.46 -10.43 -2.65
N GLY A 166 6.47 -9.54 -3.63
CA GLY A 166 5.79 -8.25 -3.59
C GLY A 166 4.41 -8.35 -4.18
N SER A 167 3.41 -7.82 -3.48
CA SER A 167 2.06 -7.74 -4.01
C SER A 167 1.42 -6.40 -3.67
N SER A 168 0.61 -5.90 -4.60
CA SER A 168 -0.27 -4.78 -4.29
C SER A 168 -1.59 -5.31 -3.72
N TRP A 169 -1.96 -4.87 -2.52
CA TRP A 169 -3.22 -5.32 -1.92
C TRP A 169 -4.44 -4.61 -2.52
N LYS A 170 -4.29 -3.43 -3.14
CA LYS A 170 -5.41 -2.70 -3.76
C LYS A 170 -6.09 -3.45 -4.92
N SER A 171 -5.35 -4.27 -5.66
CA SER A 171 -5.92 -5.10 -6.73
C SER A 171 -6.77 -6.27 -6.21
N SER A 172 -6.56 -6.69 -4.96
CA SER A 172 -7.29 -7.82 -4.36
C SER A 172 -8.65 -7.42 -3.78
N TRP A 173 -8.80 -6.18 -3.28
CA TRP A 173 -10.04 -5.70 -2.64
C TRP A 173 -10.99 -4.95 -3.57
N ARG A 174 -10.55 -4.59 -4.79
CA ARG A 174 -11.42 -3.92 -5.78
C ARG A 174 -12.56 -4.85 -6.28
N ASN A 175 -12.50 -6.15 -5.99
CA ASN A 175 -13.49 -7.12 -6.45
C ASN A 175 -14.59 -7.46 -5.43
N GLU A 176 -14.60 -6.89 -4.23
CA GLU A 176 -15.58 -7.27 -3.18
C GLU A 176 -16.46 -6.14 -2.61
N GLY A 177 -16.43 -4.91 -3.14
CA GLY A 177 -17.32 -3.90 -2.53
C GLY A 177 -17.47 -2.51 -3.16
N GLU A 178 -16.89 -2.24 -4.32
CA GLU A 178 -17.11 -0.95 -4.99
C GLU A 178 -17.92 -1.19 -6.27
N VAL A 179 -19.25 -1.03 -6.17
CA VAL A 179 -20.09 -0.92 -7.36
C VAL A 179 -19.66 0.37 -8.05
N ASP A 180 -19.03 0.24 -9.21
CA ASP A 180 -18.67 1.36 -10.07
C ASP A 180 -19.95 2.13 -10.43
N PRO A 181 -20.14 3.38 -9.98
CA PRO A 181 -21.35 4.15 -10.26
C PRO A 181 -21.54 4.39 -11.77
N ALA A 182 -20.49 4.22 -12.59
CA ALA A 182 -20.62 4.28 -14.05
C ALA A 182 -21.34 3.05 -14.64
N ARG A 183 -21.27 1.87 -14.00
CA ARG A 183 -21.99 0.66 -14.45
C ARG A 183 -23.47 0.69 -14.06
N GLU A 184 -23.79 1.27 -12.92
CA GLU A 184 -25.18 1.39 -12.44
C GLU A 184 -25.98 2.41 -13.26
N GLN A 185 -25.32 3.49 -13.71
CA GLN A 185 -25.91 4.44 -14.66
C GLN A 185 -26.13 3.84 -16.05
N GLN A 186 -25.26 2.93 -16.50
CA GLN A 186 -25.45 2.22 -17.77
C GLN A 186 -26.58 1.19 -17.69
N HIS A 187 -26.73 0.49 -16.57
CA HIS A 187 -27.82 -0.48 -16.38
C HIS A 187 -29.19 0.22 -16.29
N ASN A 188 -29.28 1.32 -15.53
CA ASN A 188 -30.51 2.10 -15.41
C ASN A 188 -30.89 2.80 -16.73
N LYS A 189 -29.91 3.23 -17.54
CA LYS A 189 -30.17 3.81 -18.86
C LYS A 189 -30.64 2.76 -19.87
N LYS A 190 -30.09 1.55 -19.82
CA LYS A 190 -30.54 0.46 -20.70
C LYS A 190 -31.95 -0.02 -20.35
N GLU A 191 -32.29 -0.07 -19.07
CA GLU A 191 -33.62 -0.44 -18.61
C GLU A 191 -34.68 0.66 -18.87
N SER A 192 -34.28 1.94 -18.91
CA SER A 192 -35.17 3.02 -19.35
C SER A 192 -35.42 2.98 -20.85
N ASP A 193 -34.38 2.72 -21.65
CA ASP A 193 -34.49 2.70 -23.12
C ASP A 193 -35.35 1.49 -23.58
N ASP A 194 -35.19 0.31 -22.97
CA ASP A 194 -36.00 -0.89 -23.28
C ASP A 194 -37.49 -0.72 -22.91
N LYS A 195 -37.79 0.01 -21.82
CA LYS A 195 -39.18 0.32 -21.42
C LYS A 195 -39.83 1.36 -22.34
N GLN A 196 -39.04 2.24 -22.95
CA GLN A 196 -39.54 3.24 -23.88
C GLN A 196 -39.85 2.61 -25.26
N GLU A 197 -39.01 1.71 -25.76
CA GLU A 197 -39.25 0.98 -27.02
C GLU A 197 -40.47 0.04 -26.94
N THR A 198 -40.67 -0.63 -25.81
CA THR A 198 -41.84 -1.51 -25.62
C THR A 198 -43.16 -0.72 -25.51
N GLY A 199 -43.14 0.47 -24.91
CA GLY A 199 -44.28 1.38 -24.86
C GLY A 199 -44.66 1.96 -26.23
N GLU A 200 -43.69 2.40 -27.03
CA GLU A 200 -43.93 2.93 -28.39
C GLU A 200 -44.44 1.87 -29.37
N SER A 201 -43.98 0.63 -29.22
CA SER A 201 -44.42 -0.52 -30.03
C SER A 201 -45.88 -0.89 -29.76
N ALA A 202 -46.34 -0.76 -28.51
CA ALA A 202 -47.73 -1.04 -28.14
C ALA A 202 -48.71 0.02 -28.67
N ILE A 203 -48.31 1.30 -28.63
CA ILE A 203 -49.14 2.41 -29.12
C ILE A 203 -49.31 2.36 -30.65
N ARG A 204 -48.28 1.86 -31.38
CA ARG A 204 -48.34 1.72 -32.85
C ARG A 204 -49.27 0.60 -33.31
N ALA A 205 -49.52 -0.41 -32.48
CA ALA A 205 -50.43 -1.51 -32.80
C ALA A 205 -51.92 -1.14 -32.66
N GLU A 206 -52.25 -0.08 -31.90
CA GLU A 206 -53.63 0.37 -31.67
C GLU A 206 -54.12 1.43 -32.68
N GLN A 207 -53.28 1.86 -33.64
CA GLN A 207 -53.62 2.89 -34.64
C GLN A 207 -53.71 2.37 -36.08
N CYS A 208 -54.06 1.10 -36.29
CA CYS A 208 -54.51 0.63 -37.61
C CYS A 208 -56.01 0.91 -37.79
N PRO A 209 -56.42 1.81 -38.71
CA PRO A 209 -57.84 1.95 -39.05
C PRO A 209 -58.31 0.70 -39.81
N GLN A 210 -59.55 0.26 -39.52
CA GLN A 210 -60.23 -0.80 -40.27
C GLN A 210 -60.57 -0.38 -41.70
#